data_AF-A0A445AVZ4-F1
#
_entry.id   AF-A0A445AVZ4-F1
#
_cell.length_a   1.000
_cell.length_b   1.000
_cell.length_c   1.000
_cell.angle_alpha   90.00
_cell.angle_beta   90.00
_cell.angle_gamma   90.00
#
_symmetry.space_group_name_H-M   'P 1'
#
loop_
_entity.id
_entity.type
_entity.pdbx_description
1 polymer ?
#
loop_
_entity_poly.entity_id
_entity_poly.type
_entity_poly.pdbx_seq_one_letter_code
_entity_poly.pdbx_strand_id
1 'polypeptide(L)'
;MASSSPSTLLTTNSRLVFSVTMMFIILFFLAICAYNSRVELGLLLPLKTTLHSKHAPNNVLQQQQQHSIPPLMPPSSPSHDVSHDSTSGIIRKKRNNNSLVRIEKDLAEARGAILRAIRMRKFTSEKEENFVPIGPVYRNPYAFHQSHLEMVKRFKVWTYREGEPPFFHEWPMKDIYGIEGQLMSELENDSSPFWAHRPEEAHAFMMPVSVAEIVHYLYRPLVSYSRGPLMRVVIDYTQTIVRKHPYWNRTNGADHFIASCHDWAPEISRKKLGKKLFKNIIRVLCNANNSEEFNPSKDVSIPEIKVPYHLSQLHPINNHHHGHNHKTILAFFAGGSHGSIRKKLLDHWKDKDKEVQVHEYLPRGADYKALMGQSMFCLCPSGYEVASPRIVESINAGCVPVIVSDYYELPFSDVLDWSKFSLHVPSEKIAEIKNILKGVSYKKYSKMQRRVLQVQTHFQLNRPAKPFDVLHMILHSIWLRRLNIRLAN
;
A
#
# COMPACT_ATOMS: atom_id res chain seq x y z
N MET A 1 -62.49 -10.81 -65.54
CA MET A 1 -61.54 -9.80 -66.05
C MET A 1 -60.37 -9.75 -65.08
N ALA A 2 -59.25 -10.36 -65.44
CA ALA A 2 -58.05 -10.43 -64.62
C ALA A 2 -57.23 -9.15 -64.81
N SER A 3 -56.95 -8.43 -63.72
CA SER A 3 -56.01 -7.32 -63.71
C SER A 3 -54.69 -7.77 -63.08
N SER A 4 -53.62 -7.39 -63.77
CA SER A 4 -52.21 -7.70 -63.58
C SER A 4 -51.59 -7.10 -62.31
N SER A 5 -50.79 -7.88 -61.58
CA SER A 5 -49.83 -7.41 -60.57
C SER A 5 -48.44 -7.25 -61.18
N PRO A 6 -47.66 -6.21 -60.82
CA PRO A 6 -46.23 -6.19 -61.11
C PRO A 6 -45.35 -6.26 -59.86
N SER A 7 -44.41 -7.22 -59.92
CA SER A 7 -42.99 -7.17 -59.49
C SER A 7 -42.65 -6.67 -58.08
N THR A 8 -42.23 -7.51 -57.11
CA THR A 8 -40.87 -8.09 -56.92
C THR A 8 -39.68 -7.18 -57.28
N LEU A 9 -39.20 -6.37 -56.33
CA LEU A 9 -37.86 -5.78 -56.36
C LEU A 9 -37.42 -5.21 -54.99
N LEU A 10 -37.34 -6.03 -53.93
CA LEU A 10 -36.83 -5.57 -52.62
C LEU A 10 -36.42 -6.71 -51.67
N THR A 11 -35.58 -7.66 -52.11
CA THR A 11 -35.10 -8.72 -51.18
C THR A 11 -33.62 -9.06 -51.26
N THR A 12 -32.85 -8.52 -52.21
CA THR A 12 -31.40 -8.80 -52.33
C THR A 12 -30.51 -7.81 -51.55
N ASN A 13 -30.89 -6.54 -51.44
CA ASN A 13 -30.09 -5.54 -50.71
C ASN A 13 -30.14 -5.70 -49.18
N SER A 14 -31.24 -6.21 -48.61
CA SER A 14 -31.37 -6.37 -47.16
C SER A 14 -30.47 -7.49 -46.61
N ARG A 15 -30.30 -8.60 -47.35
CA ARG A 15 -29.44 -9.72 -46.93
C ARG A 15 -27.95 -9.38 -47.02
N LEU A 16 -27.55 -8.60 -48.02
CA LEU A 16 -26.16 -8.15 -48.16
C LEU A 16 -25.79 -7.13 -47.08
N VAL A 17 -26.68 -6.16 -46.81
CA VAL A 17 -26.48 -5.19 -45.72
C VAL A 17 -26.39 -5.90 -44.37
N PHE A 18 -27.28 -6.85 -44.08
CA PHE A 18 -27.26 -7.62 -42.82
C PHE A 18 -25.99 -8.48 -42.66
N SER A 19 -25.50 -9.08 -43.75
CA SER A 19 -24.26 -9.86 -43.75
C SER A 19 -23.04 -8.98 -43.47
N VAL A 20 -22.99 -7.80 -44.08
CA VAL A 20 -21.90 -6.83 -43.89
C VAL A 20 -21.91 -6.26 -42.46
N THR A 21 -23.06 -5.89 -41.90
CA THR A 21 -23.13 -5.43 -40.49
C THR A 21 -22.74 -6.54 -39.51
N MET A 22 -23.15 -7.79 -39.75
CA MET A 22 -22.76 -8.90 -38.87
C MET A 22 -21.25 -9.16 -38.92
N MET A 23 -20.62 -9.01 -40.09
CA MET A 23 -19.17 -9.15 -40.25
C MET A 23 -18.41 -8.04 -39.52
N PHE A 24 -18.90 -6.79 -39.56
CA PHE A 24 -18.32 -5.68 -38.79
C PHE A 24 -18.46 -5.88 -37.28
N ILE A 25 -19.59 -6.42 -36.81
CA ILE A 25 -19.80 -6.73 -35.39
C ILE A 25 -18.82 -7.83 -34.94
N ILE A 26 -18.64 -8.89 -35.73
CA ILE A 26 -17.67 -9.96 -35.41
C ILE A 26 -16.24 -9.43 -35.40
N LEU A 27 -15.85 -8.61 -36.38
CA LEU A 27 -14.53 -7.98 -36.41
C LEU A 27 -14.31 -7.03 -35.22
N PHE A 28 -15.34 -6.30 -34.80
CA PHE A 28 -15.31 -5.44 -33.62
C PHE A 28 -15.12 -6.26 -32.32
N PHE A 29 -15.85 -7.37 -32.17
CA PHE A 29 -15.67 -8.26 -31.02
C PHE A 29 -14.31 -8.99 -31.03
N LEU A 30 -13.81 -9.39 -32.21
CA LEU A 30 -12.46 -9.97 -32.33
C LEU A 30 -11.37 -8.93 -32.02
N ALA A 31 -11.57 -7.66 -32.41
CA ALA A 31 -10.67 -6.57 -32.06
C ALA A 31 -10.71 -6.27 -30.56
N ILE A 32 -11.88 -6.30 -29.90
CA ILE A 32 -12.01 -6.16 -28.45
C ILE A 32 -11.37 -7.35 -27.73
N CYS A 33 -11.58 -8.58 -28.20
CA CYS A 33 -10.93 -9.76 -27.63
C CYS A 33 -9.40 -9.70 -27.80
N ALA A 34 -8.90 -9.34 -28.98
CA ALA A 34 -7.46 -9.15 -29.21
C ALA A 34 -6.87 -7.99 -28.39
N TYR A 35 -7.64 -6.91 -28.18
CA TYR A 35 -7.28 -5.80 -27.30
C TYR A 35 -7.20 -6.26 -25.85
N ASN A 36 -8.23 -6.94 -25.34
CA ASN A 36 -8.27 -7.47 -23.99
C ASN A 36 -7.18 -8.53 -23.73
N SER A 37 -6.89 -9.42 -24.70
CA SER A 37 -5.80 -10.39 -24.58
C SER A 37 -4.41 -9.73 -24.65
N ARG A 38 -4.24 -8.63 -25.37
CA ARG A 38 -2.99 -7.84 -25.35
C ARG A 38 -2.84 -7.02 -24.07
N VAL A 39 -3.94 -6.57 -23.48
CA VAL A 39 -3.96 -5.92 -22.16
C VAL A 39 -3.52 -6.92 -21.08
N GLU A 40 -4.01 -8.17 -21.14
CA GLU A 40 -3.58 -9.27 -20.27
C GLU A 40 -2.07 -9.59 -20.40
N LEU A 41 -1.52 -9.60 -21.61
CA LEU A 41 -0.10 -9.89 -21.84
C LEU A 41 0.82 -8.72 -21.41
N GLY A 42 0.34 -7.49 -21.47
CA GLY A 42 1.07 -6.29 -21.02
C GLY A 42 1.11 -6.11 -19.51
N LEU A 43 0.14 -6.65 -18.77
CA LEU A 43 0.09 -6.65 -17.30
C LEU A 43 1.01 -7.71 -16.66
N LEU A 44 1.46 -8.71 -17.43
CA LEU A 44 2.19 -9.88 -16.94
C LEU A 44 3.71 -9.86 -17.22
N LEU A 45 4.25 -8.84 -17.89
CA LEU A 45 5.68 -8.76 -18.22
C LEU A 45 6.46 -7.93 -17.19
N PRO A 46 7.37 -8.54 -16.42
CA PRO A 46 8.24 -7.82 -15.52
C PRO A 46 9.51 -7.39 -16.24
N LEU A 47 9.98 -6.19 -15.92
CA LEU A 47 11.20 -5.64 -16.47
C LEU A 47 12.44 -6.33 -15.89
N LYS A 48 13.27 -6.93 -16.76
CA LYS A 48 14.63 -7.37 -16.43
C LYS A 48 15.54 -6.15 -16.27
N THR A 49 16.16 -5.98 -15.10
CA THR A 49 17.34 -5.13 -14.92
C THR A 49 18.57 -5.99 -14.74
N THR A 50 19.49 -5.95 -15.72
CA THR A 50 20.84 -6.50 -15.59
C THR A 50 21.69 -5.49 -14.83
N LEU A 51 21.91 -5.71 -13.54
CA LEU A 51 22.89 -4.98 -12.74
C LEU A 51 24.04 -5.91 -12.38
N HIS A 52 25.17 -5.73 -13.08
CA HIS A 52 26.46 -6.29 -12.68
C HIS A 52 26.89 -5.61 -11.36
N SER A 53 26.76 -6.33 -10.25
CA SER A 53 27.41 -5.96 -8.99
C SER A 53 28.87 -6.42 -9.02
N LYS A 54 29.82 -5.48 -8.95
CA LYS A 54 31.21 -5.78 -8.58
C LYS A 54 31.32 -5.68 -7.06
N HIS A 55 31.66 -6.80 -6.43
CA HIS A 55 32.00 -6.90 -5.02
C HIS A 55 33.31 -6.16 -4.70
N ALA A 56 33.34 -5.46 -3.57
CA ALA A 56 34.50 -5.33 -2.72
C ALA A 56 34.03 -5.31 -1.25
N PRO A 57 34.74 -5.98 -0.32
CA PRO A 57 34.29 -6.16 1.06
C PRO A 57 34.76 -4.99 1.93
N ASN A 58 34.00 -4.63 2.98
CA ASN A 58 34.58 -3.99 4.15
C ASN A 58 33.77 -4.29 5.41
N ASN A 59 34.45 -4.94 6.36
CA ASN A 59 34.09 -5.09 7.76
C ASN A 59 34.02 -3.72 8.42
N VAL A 60 32.97 -3.41 9.17
CA VAL A 60 33.05 -2.48 10.31
C VAL A 60 32.11 -2.93 11.43
N LEU A 61 32.69 -3.03 12.62
CA LEU A 61 32.09 -3.42 13.89
C LEU A 61 30.95 -2.49 14.35
N GLN A 62 30.03 -3.10 15.10
CA GLN A 62 29.12 -2.44 16.03
C GLN A 62 29.86 -1.54 17.03
N GLN A 63 29.36 -0.32 17.24
CA GLN A 63 29.47 0.36 18.53
C GLN A 63 28.26 1.26 18.77
N GLN A 64 27.61 1.04 19.91
CA GLN A 64 26.61 1.91 20.50
C GLN A 64 27.28 3.22 20.95
N GLN A 65 26.68 4.37 20.64
CA GLN A 65 27.02 5.61 21.34
C GLN A 65 25.80 6.51 21.53
N GLN A 66 25.50 6.76 22.81
CA GLN A 66 24.64 7.83 23.31
C GLN A 66 25.21 9.18 22.87
N HIS A 67 24.37 10.11 22.39
CA HIS A 67 24.77 11.51 22.33
C HIS A 67 23.63 12.47 22.69
N SER A 68 24.07 13.46 23.44
CA SER A 68 23.38 14.48 24.21
C SER A 68 22.96 15.67 23.35
N ILE A 69 22.03 16.46 23.92
CA ILE A 69 21.38 17.64 23.33
C ILE A 69 22.37 18.82 23.19
N PRO A 70 22.44 19.52 22.03
CA PRO A 70 23.16 20.78 21.89
C PRO A 70 22.28 22.03 22.15
N PRO A 71 22.86 23.16 22.59
CA PRO A 71 22.11 24.35 23.04
C PRO A 71 21.64 25.28 21.91
N LEU A 72 20.57 26.03 22.19
CA LEU A 72 19.90 27.02 21.34
C LEU A 72 20.78 28.27 21.05
N MET A 73 20.73 28.79 19.82
CA MET A 73 21.19 30.14 19.45
C MET A 73 20.02 31.16 19.47
N PRO A 74 20.28 32.46 19.71
CA PRO A 74 19.24 33.50 19.79
C PRO A 74 18.85 34.07 18.42
N PRO A 75 17.65 34.69 18.29
CA PRO A 75 17.13 35.17 17.01
C PRO A 75 17.62 36.59 16.65
N SER A 76 17.83 36.81 15.34
CA SER A 76 18.13 38.11 14.73
C SER A 76 16.87 38.85 14.27
N SER A 77 16.90 40.18 14.40
CA SER A 77 15.83 41.16 14.18
C SER A 77 15.33 41.27 12.72
N PRO A 78 14.06 41.68 12.48
CA PRO A 78 13.51 41.82 11.13
C PRO A 78 13.68 43.24 10.56
N SER A 79 13.99 43.32 9.26
CA SER A 79 13.90 44.53 8.44
C SER A 79 12.50 44.68 7.84
N HIS A 80 11.96 45.89 7.94
CA HIS A 80 10.68 46.30 7.37
C HIS A 80 10.75 46.44 5.85
N ASP A 81 9.71 45.97 5.16
CA ASP A 81 9.30 46.55 3.88
C ASP A 81 7.77 46.51 3.76
N VAL A 82 7.20 47.63 3.34
CA VAL A 82 5.76 47.90 3.30
C VAL A 82 5.28 47.76 1.87
N SER A 83 4.28 46.91 1.63
CA SER A 83 3.39 47.04 0.47
C SER A 83 1.95 46.64 0.82
N HIS A 84 1.04 47.47 0.33
CA HIS A 84 -0.40 47.45 0.59
C HIS A 84 -1.10 46.27 -0.11
N ASP A 85 -1.41 45.22 0.66
CA ASP A 85 -2.64 44.41 0.57
C ASP A 85 -2.88 43.70 1.92
N SER A 86 -2.90 44.51 2.98
CA SER A 86 -2.61 44.04 4.34
C SER A 86 -3.79 43.41 5.06
N THR A 87 -5.04 43.78 4.77
CA THR A 87 -6.18 43.28 5.57
C THR A 87 -6.51 41.81 5.29
N SER A 88 -6.49 41.39 4.01
CA SER A 88 -6.77 40.00 3.60
C SER A 88 -5.64 39.05 4.04
N GLY A 89 -4.38 39.46 3.87
CA GLY A 89 -3.19 38.73 4.28
C GLY A 89 -3.06 38.59 5.80
N ILE A 90 -3.36 39.65 6.57
CA ILE A 90 -3.33 39.63 8.04
C ILE A 90 -4.41 38.69 8.59
N ILE A 91 -5.64 38.75 8.07
CA ILE A 91 -6.75 37.87 8.50
C ILE A 91 -6.41 36.41 8.20
N ARG A 92 -5.88 36.11 7.00
CA ARG A 92 -5.44 34.75 6.63
C ARG A 92 -4.30 34.24 7.51
N LYS A 93 -3.31 35.09 7.80
CA LYS A 93 -2.18 34.75 8.68
C LYS A 93 -2.65 34.47 10.11
N LYS A 94 -3.55 35.29 10.66
CA LYS A 94 -4.14 35.10 11.99
C LYS A 94 -4.98 33.83 12.09
N ARG A 95 -5.80 33.55 11.06
CA ARG A 95 -6.60 32.31 10.97
C ARG A 95 -5.72 31.07 10.87
N ASN A 96 -4.65 31.11 10.07
CA ASN A 96 -3.67 30.04 9.97
C ASN A 96 -2.98 29.78 11.31
N ASN A 97 -2.59 30.84 12.02
CA ASN A 97 -1.96 30.70 13.34
C ASN A 97 -2.89 30.01 14.35
N ASN A 98 -4.16 30.43 14.40
CA ASN A 98 -5.17 29.79 15.25
C ASN A 98 -5.40 28.31 14.87
N SER A 99 -5.37 27.98 13.58
CA SER A 99 -5.46 26.59 13.11
C SER A 99 -4.28 25.74 13.57
N LEU A 100 -3.04 26.24 13.46
CA LEU A 100 -1.85 25.51 13.91
C LEU A 100 -1.88 25.23 15.41
N VAL A 101 -2.26 26.21 16.21
CA VAL A 101 -2.41 26.06 17.67
C VAL A 101 -3.45 25.00 18.01
N ARG A 102 -4.58 24.98 17.29
CA ARG A 102 -5.60 23.93 17.46
C ARG A 102 -5.06 22.55 17.11
N ILE A 103 -4.40 22.41 15.95
CA ILE A 103 -3.82 21.13 15.51
C ILE A 103 -2.78 20.61 16.50
N GLU A 104 -1.88 21.45 16.99
CA GLU A 104 -0.88 21.01 17.97
C GLU A 104 -1.52 20.63 19.32
N LYS A 105 -2.57 21.35 19.74
CA LYS A 105 -3.36 20.97 20.92
C LYS A 105 -4.00 19.59 20.74
N ASP A 106 -4.64 19.34 19.60
CA ASP A 106 -5.26 18.03 19.28
C ASP A 106 -4.24 16.89 19.35
N LEU A 107 -3.04 17.10 18.79
CA LEU A 107 -1.95 16.12 18.82
C LEU A 107 -1.38 15.93 20.23
N ALA A 108 -1.22 16.99 21.01
CA ALA A 108 -0.74 16.91 22.39
C ALA A 108 -1.72 16.14 23.29
N GLU A 109 -3.02 16.37 23.12
CA GLU A 109 -4.06 15.62 23.83
C GLU A 109 -4.04 14.13 23.47
N ALA A 110 -3.90 13.80 22.19
CA ALA A 110 -3.78 12.42 21.73
C ALA A 110 -2.53 11.73 22.30
N ARG A 111 -1.35 12.38 22.25
CA ARG A 111 -0.13 11.86 22.88
C ARG A 111 -0.33 11.61 24.38
N GLY A 112 -0.99 12.55 25.07
CA GLY A 112 -1.31 12.43 26.49
C GLY A 112 -2.24 11.25 26.79
N ALA A 113 -3.28 11.04 25.98
CA ALA A 113 -4.20 9.92 26.11
C ALA A 113 -3.49 8.58 25.90
N ILE A 114 -2.67 8.46 24.85
CA ILE A 114 -1.88 7.25 24.56
C ILE A 114 -0.93 6.93 25.73
N LEU A 115 -0.21 7.93 26.24
CA LEU A 115 0.70 7.75 27.39
C LEU A 115 -0.05 7.31 28.65
N ARG A 116 -1.24 7.87 28.92
CA ARG A 116 -2.09 7.42 30.02
C ARG A 116 -2.52 5.96 29.84
N ALA A 117 -2.95 5.59 28.64
CA ALA A 117 -3.38 4.22 28.36
C ALA A 117 -2.25 3.20 28.55
N ILE A 118 -1.02 3.55 28.16
CA ILE A 118 0.18 2.73 28.39
C ILE A 118 0.42 2.55 29.90
N ARG A 119 0.42 3.65 30.67
CA ARG A 119 0.70 3.62 32.12
C ARG A 119 -0.35 2.86 32.91
N MET A 120 -1.62 3.10 32.60
CA MET A 120 -2.75 2.52 33.31
C MET A 120 -3.13 1.12 32.82
N ARG A 121 -2.57 0.68 31.68
CA ARG A 121 -2.98 -0.57 30.99
C ARG A 121 -4.49 -0.64 30.80
N LYS A 122 -5.07 0.49 30.38
CA LYS A 122 -6.52 0.67 30.20
C LYS A 122 -6.77 1.71 29.10
N PHE A 123 -7.69 1.43 28.20
CA PHE A 123 -8.17 2.41 27.23
C PHE A 123 -9.39 3.16 27.78
N THR A 124 -9.64 4.34 27.24
CA THR A 124 -10.83 5.14 27.55
C THR A 124 -11.56 5.43 26.25
N SER A 125 -12.81 4.97 26.15
CA SER A 125 -13.71 5.29 25.05
C SER A 125 -15.00 5.93 25.57
N GLU A 126 -15.58 6.79 24.72
CA GLU A 126 -16.88 7.42 24.94
C GLU A 126 -18.03 6.52 24.43
N LYS A 127 -17.72 5.43 23.73
CA LYS A 127 -18.69 4.50 23.13
C LYS A 127 -18.31 3.05 23.42
N GLU A 128 -19.25 2.14 23.22
CA GLU A 128 -18.98 0.70 23.27
C GLU A 128 -18.13 0.29 22.06
N GLU A 129 -17.04 -0.43 22.32
CA GLU A 129 -16.07 -0.83 21.30
C GLU A 129 -16.32 -2.26 20.83
N ASN A 130 -16.62 -2.42 19.54
CA ASN A 130 -16.88 -3.73 18.92
C ASN A 130 -15.62 -4.59 18.78
N PHE A 131 -14.44 -3.98 18.82
CA PHE A 131 -13.15 -4.65 18.72
C PHE A 131 -12.15 -4.05 19.70
N VAL A 132 -11.50 -4.90 20.49
CA VAL A 132 -10.42 -4.50 21.40
C VAL A 132 -9.19 -5.32 21.05
N PRO A 133 -8.08 -4.69 20.60
CA PRO A 133 -6.85 -5.42 20.34
C PRO A 133 -6.28 -5.95 21.65
N ILE A 134 -6.23 -7.27 21.80
CA ILE A 134 -5.74 -7.95 23.00
C ILE A 134 -4.64 -8.95 22.67
N GLY A 135 -3.80 -9.27 23.64
CA GLY A 135 -2.83 -10.35 23.52
C GLY A 135 -1.52 -9.97 22.81
N PRO A 136 -0.64 -10.97 22.63
CA PRO A 136 0.78 -10.74 22.40
C PRO A 136 1.14 -10.42 20.95
N VAL A 137 0.17 -10.42 20.02
CA VAL A 137 0.42 -10.04 18.62
C VAL A 137 0.63 -8.55 18.46
N TYR A 138 0.19 -7.75 19.43
CA TYR A 138 0.40 -6.31 19.47
C TYR A 138 1.62 -5.98 20.30
N ARG A 139 2.48 -5.08 19.81
CA ARG A 139 3.64 -4.57 20.57
C ARG A 139 3.20 -3.89 21.86
N ASN A 140 2.11 -3.12 21.79
CA ASN A 140 1.43 -2.56 22.96
C ASN A 140 -0.07 -2.41 22.66
N PRO A 141 -0.93 -3.36 23.11
CA PRO A 141 -2.36 -3.33 22.79
C PRO A 141 -3.07 -2.08 23.32
N TYR A 142 -2.68 -1.58 24.49
CA TYR A 142 -3.28 -0.38 25.09
C TYR A 142 -2.93 0.90 24.33
N ALA A 143 -1.66 1.04 23.93
CA ALA A 143 -1.22 2.16 23.11
C ALA A 143 -1.92 2.13 21.75
N PHE A 144 -1.96 0.95 21.11
CA PHE A 144 -2.58 0.78 19.80
C PHE A 144 -4.07 1.11 19.84
N HIS A 145 -4.81 0.54 20.79
CA HIS A 145 -6.24 0.81 20.92
C HIS A 145 -6.50 2.30 21.14
N GLN A 146 -5.88 2.90 22.16
CA GLN A 146 -6.11 4.32 22.46
C GLN A 146 -5.68 5.22 21.30
N SER A 147 -4.57 4.90 20.64
CA SER A 147 -4.10 5.69 19.49
C SER A 147 -5.05 5.60 18.29
N HIS A 148 -5.70 4.45 18.07
CA HIS A 148 -6.70 4.29 17.03
C HIS A 148 -7.96 5.09 17.36
N LEU A 149 -8.43 5.06 18.63
CA LEU A 149 -9.56 5.88 19.07
C LEU A 149 -9.29 7.39 18.90
N GLU A 150 -8.11 7.87 19.30
CA GLU A 150 -7.72 9.28 19.09
C GLU A 150 -7.60 9.63 17.61
N MET A 151 -7.13 8.71 16.77
CA MET A 151 -7.09 8.91 15.33
C MET A 151 -8.50 9.07 14.76
N VAL A 152 -9.43 8.15 15.06
CA VAL A 152 -10.81 8.22 14.57
C VAL A 152 -11.51 9.50 15.07
N LYS A 153 -11.21 9.92 16.30
CA LYS A 153 -11.78 11.12 16.90
C LYS A 153 -11.29 12.42 16.26
N ARG A 154 -10.01 12.49 15.86
CA ARG A 154 -9.35 13.77 15.54
C ARG A 154 -8.78 13.85 14.13
N PHE A 155 -8.27 12.76 13.58
CA PHE A 155 -7.43 12.80 12.40
C PHE A 155 -8.20 13.28 11.17
N LYS A 156 -7.64 14.29 10.51
CA LYS A 156 -8.22 14.92 9.32
C LYS A 156 -7.14 15.08 8.25
N VAL A 157 -7.46 14.68 7.03
CA VAL A 157 -6.57 14.69 5.88
C VAL A 157 -7.16 15.58 4.80
N TRP A 158 -6.37 16.53 4.33
CA TRP A 158 -6.72 17.34 3.16
C TRP A 158 -6.04 16.78 1.92
N THR A 159 -6.82 16.53 0.88
CA THR A 159 -6.30 16.19 -0.45
C THR A 159 -6.11 17.46 -1.26
N TYR A 160 -4.89 17.68 -1.77
CA TYR A 160 -4.66 18.76 -2.72
C TYR A 160 -5.52 18.59 -3.96
N ARG A 161 -5.99 19.69 -4.56
CA ARG A 161 -6.92 19.67 -5.70
C ARG A 161 -6.23 19.94 -7.05
N GLU A 162 -4.93 20.16 -7.01
CA GLU A 162 -4.12 20.36 -8.20
C GLU A 162 -3.95 19.04 -8.95
N GLY A 163 -3.84 19.15 -10.28
CA GLY A 163 -3.61 18.02 -11.17
C GLY A 163 -4.91 17.59 -11.85
N GLU A 164 -4.79 17.05 -13.06
CA GLU A 164 -5.91 16.53 -13.84
C GLU A 164 -5.81 15.00 -13.98
N PRO A 165 -6.94 14.29 -14.09
CA PRO A 165 -6.96 12.88 -14.48
C PRO A 165 -6.26 12.63 -15.83
N PRO A 166 -5.68 11.44 -16.06
CA PRO A 166 -5.66 10.28 -15.14
C PRO A 166 -4.48 10.30 -14.15
N PHE A 167 -3.55 11.26 -14.25
CA PHE A 167 -2.33 11.28 -13.43
C PHE A 167 -2.59 11.62 -11.95
N PHE A 168 -3.62 12.41 -11.72
CA PHE A 168 -4.05 12.87 -10.41
C PHE A 168 -5.54 12.69 -10.28
N HIS A 169 -6.05 12.45 -9.07
CA HIS A 169 -7.47 12.29 -8.81
C HIS A 169 -8.16 11.07 -9.47
N GLU A 170 -7.37 10.19 -10.11
CA GLU A 170 -7.82 8.92 -10.68
C GLU A 170 -6.78 7.83 -10.40
N TRP A 171 -7.23 6.61 -10.08
CA TRP A 171 -6.36 5.56 -9.60
C TRP A 171 -6.85 4.15 -9.90
N PRO A 172 -5.92 3.19 -10.06
CA PRO A 172 -6.29 1.79 -10.12
C PRO A 172 -6.94 1.40 -8.79
N MET A 173 -8.17 0.91 -8.89
CA MET A 173 -8.91 0.36 -7.75
C MET A 173 -8.79 -1.16 -7.66
N LYS A 174 -7.99 -1.78 -8.54
CA LYS A 174 -7.97 -3.22 -8.79
C LYS A 174 -6.54 -3.70 -8.96
N ASP A 175 -6.36 -5.01 -8.86
CA ASP A 175 -5.07 -5.70 -8.97
C ASP A 175 -4.06 -5.28 -7.88
N ILE A 176 -2.79 -5.64 -8.05
CA ILE A 176 -1.71 -5.48 -7.06
C ILE A 176 -1.43 -4.02 -6.66
N TYR A 177 -1.69 -3.05 -7.54
CA TYR A 177 -1.55 -1.63 -7.22
C TYR A 177 -2.83 -1.02 -6.64
N GLY A 178 -3.92 -1.80 -6.61
CA GLY A 178 -5.25 -1.31 -6.26
C GLY A 178 -5.33 -0.66 -4.88
N ILE A 179 -4.53 -1.12 -3.90
CA ILE A 179 -4.60 -0.64 -2.53
C ILE A 179 -4.29 0.86 -2.38
N GLU A 180 -3.43 1.43 -3.23
CA GLU A 180 -3.14 2.88 -3.23
C GLU A 180 -4.39 3.68 -3.63
N GLY A 181 -5.09 3.24 -4.68
CA GLY A 181 -6.34 3.84 -5.11
C GLY A 181 -7.46 3.64 -4.09
N GLN A 182 -7.50 2.47 -3.43
CA GLN A 182 -8.45 2.21 -2.37
C GLN A 182 -8.25 3.21 -1.19
N LEU A 183 -7.02 3.51 -0.79
CA LEU A 183 -6.78 4.54 0.22
C LEU A 183 -7.26 5.93 -0.24
N MET A 184 -6.91 6.33 -1.47
CA MET A 184 -7.24 7.65 -1.99
C MET A 184 -8.75 7.85 -2.14
N SER A 185 -9.46 6.85 -2.68
CA SER A 185 -10.91 6.86 -2.80
C SER A 185 -11.62 6.92 -1.45
N GLU A 186 -11.06 6.31 -0.39
CA GLU A 186 -11.62 6.41 0.97
C GLU A 186 -11.45 7.82 1.56
N LEU A 187 -10.36 8.52 1.23
CA LEU A 187 -10.07 9.86 1.73
C LEU A 187 -10.83 10.97 0.98
N GLU A 188 -11.15 10.75 -0.29
CA GLU A 188 -11.95 11.67 -1.11
C GLU A 188 -13.46 11.42 -1.04
N ASN A 189 -13.91 10.42 -0.27
CA ASN A 189 -15.33 10.18 -0.04
C ASN A 189 -15.89 11.15 1.01
N ASP A 190 -16.94 11.88 0.67
CA ASP A 190 -17.58 12.87 1.55
C ASP A 190 -18.07 12.29 2.90
N SER A 191 -18.38 10.99 2.95
CA SER A 191 -18.78 10.28 4.16
C SER A 191 -17.61 9.83 5.05
N SER A 192 -16.37 10.00 4.58
CA SER A 192 -15.18 9.59 5.31
C SER A 192 -14.97 10.45 6.55
N PRO A 193 -14.83 9.84 7.75
CA PRO A 193 -14.57 10.60 8.97
C PRO A 193 -13.18 11.25 8.95
N PHE A 194 -12.30 10.85 8.03
CA PHE A 194 -10.95 11.38 7.91
C PHE A 194 -10.83 12.54 6.93
N TRP A 195 -11.87 12.83 6.14
CA TRP A 195 -11.83 13.95 5.19
C TRP A 195 -11.82 15.29 5.92
N ALA A 196 -10.92 16.18 5.50
CA ALA A 196 -10.92 17.59 5.88
C ALA A 196 -11.67 18.42 4.81
N HIS A 197 -12.75 19.11 5.20
CA HIS A 197 -13.48 19.98 4.27
C HIS A 197 -12.72 21.27 3.94
N ARG A 198 -11.77 21.64 4.80
CA ARG A 198 -10.89 22.80 4.63
C ARG A 198 -9.46 22.45 5.01
N PRO A 199 -8.44 23.01 4.34
CA PRO A 199 -7.04 22.70 4.66
C PRO A 199 -6.61 23.13 6.07
N GLU A 200 -7.28 24.11 6.68
CA GLU A 200 -7.04 24.53 8.07
C GLU A 200 -7.54 23.51 9.12
N GLU A 201 -8.32 22.53 8.69
CA GLU A 201 -8.77 21.42 9.54
C GLU A 201 -7.75 20.28 9.58
N ALA A 202 -6.86 20.23 8.58
CA ALA A 202 -6.04 19.07 8.28
C ALA A 202 -4.84 18.91 9.21
N HIS A 203 -4.72 17.69 9.74
CA HIS A 203 -3.56 17.19 10.46
C HIS A 203 -2.47 16.74 9.48
N ALA A 204 -2.85 16.17 8.34
CA ALA A 204 -1.95 15.74 7.28
C ALA A 204 -2.49 16.12 5.89
N PHE A 205 -1.60 16.16 4.89
CA PHE A 205 -1.93 16.50 3.52
C PHE A 205 -1.59 15.37 2.56
N MET A 206 -2.57 14.91 1.79
CA MET A 206 -2.37 13.92 0.74
C MET A 206 -2.05 14.62 -0.58
N MET A 207 -1.00 14.15 -1.25
CA MET A 207 -0.76 14.42 -2.67
C MET A 207 -1.38 13.29 -3.50
N PRO A 208 -2.43 13.55 -4.30
CA PRO A 208 -3.22 12.55 -5.04
C PRO A 208 -2.50 12.07 -6.31
N VAL A 209 -1.25 11.64 -6.19
CA VAL A 209 -0.44 11.21 -7.33
C VAL A 209 -0.65 9.73 -7.60
N SER A 210 -1.15 9.39 -8.78
CA SER A 210 -1.30 8.01 -9.21
C SER A 210 -0.09 7.57 -10.03
N VAL A 211 0.92 7.01 -9.36
CA VAL A 211 2.15 6.55 -10.03
C VAL A 211 1.81 5.48 -11.08
N ALA A 212 0.88 4.59 -10.77
CA ALA A 212 0.43 3.58 -11.72
C ALA A 212 -0.20 4.19 -12.99
N GLU A 213 -1.10 5.17 -12.88
CA GLU A 213 -1.71 5.81 -14.06
C GLU A 213 -0.69 6.61 -14.87
N ILE A 214 0.27 7.27 -14.23
CA ILE A 214 1.36 7.95 -14.94
C ILE A 214 2.15 6.94 -15.77
N VAL A 215 2.44 5.74 -15.25
CA VAL A 215 3.09 4.68 -16.03
C VAL A 215 2.20 4.23 -17.19
N HIS A 216 0.91 3.97 -16.94
CA HIS A 216 -0.02 3.48 -17.96
C HIS A 216 -0.15 4.43 -19.14
N TYR A 217 -0.14 5.73 -18.88
CA TYR A 217 -0.41 6.74 -19.91
C TYR A 217 0.87 7.31 -20.54
N LEU A 218 1.95 7.56 -19.78
CA LEU A 218 3.20 8.08 -20.37
C LEU A 218 3.98 7.07 -21.20
N TYR A 219 3.83 5.77 -20.92
CA TYR A 219 4.62 4.72 -21.54
C TYR A 219 3.82 3.87 -22.53
N ARG A 220 2.71 4.42 -23.07
CA ARG A 220 1.95 3.78 -24.16
C ARG A 220 1.97 4.66 -25.43
N PRO A 221 2.55 4.17 -26.55
CA PRO A 221 3.28 2.90 -26.68
C PRO A 221 4.62 2.94 -25.93
N LEU A 222 5.12 1.76 -25.54
CA LEU A 222 6.34 1.62 -24.75
C LEU A 222 7.59 1.87 -25.61
N VAL A 223 8.03 3.13 -25.64
CA VAL A 223 9.21 3.57 -26.42
C VAL A 223 10.50 3.59 -25.58
N SER A 224 10.40 3.62 -24.26
CA SER A 224 11.54 3.71 -23.35
C SER A 224 11.22 3.14 -21.98
N TYR A 225 12.23 2.63 -21.28
CA TYR A 225 12.15 2.25 -19.86
C TYR A 225 12.72 3.32 -18.92
N SER A 226 13.08 4.48 -19.46
CA SER A 226 13.60 5.58 -18.65
C SER A 226 12.55 6.02 -17.65
N ARG A 227 12.83 5.90 -16.34
CA ARG A 227 11.98 6.42 -15.25
C ARG A 227 11.99 7.97 -15.16
N GLY A 228 12.78 8.65 -15.99
CA GLY A 228 12.97 10.10 -15.97
C GLY A 228 11.70 10.93 -16.16
N PRO A 229 10.87 10.67 -17.18
CA PRO A 229 9.59 11.35 -17.40
C PRO A 229 8.66 11.27 -16.19
N LEU A 230 8.44 10.06 -15.63
CA LEU A 230 7.60 9.89 -14.44
C LEU A 230 8.11 10.71 -13.26
N MET A 231 9.40 10.60 -12.92
CA MET A 231 9.98 11.35 -11.82
C MET A 231 9.80 12.87 -11.99
N ARG A 232 9.90 13.39 -13.23
CA ARG A 232 9.67 14.81 -13.50
C ARG A 232 8.23 15.22 -13.24
N VAL A 233 7.24 14.46 -13.71
CA VAL A 233 5.82 14.76 -13.48
C VAL A 233 5.53 14.90 -11.98
N VAL A 234 5.98 13.93 -11.18
CA VAL A 234 5.72 13.95 -9.74
C VAL A 234 6.49 15.08 -9.04
N ILE A 235 7.74 15.34 -9.44
CA ILE A 235 8.54 16.44 -8.88
C ILE A 235 7.92 17.80 -9.22
N ASP A 236 7.50 18.03 -10.46
CA ASP A 236 6.92 19.28 -10.93
C ASP A 236 5.55 19.53 -10.27
N TYR A 237 4.78 18.46 -10.07
CA TYR A 237 3.56 18.49 -9.25
C TYR A 237 3.86 18.95 -7.82
N THR A 238 4.81 18.31 -7.14
CA THR A 238 5.18 18.69 -5.77
C THR A 238 5.67 20.14 -5.71
N GLN A 239 6.45 20.61 -6.69
CA GLN A 239 6.86 22.01 -6.77
C GLN A 239 5.66 22.97 -6.91
N THR A 240 4.64 22.59 -7.67
CA THR A 240 3.41 23.38 -7.80
C THR A 240 2.72 23.52 -6.46
N ILE A 241 2.60 22.42 -5.70
CA ILE A 241 2.06 22.42 -4.34
C ILE A 241 2.86 23.36 -3.42
N VAL A 242 4.19 23.22 -3.42
CA VAL A 242 5.10 24.03 -2.58
C VAL A 242 4.96 25.52 -2.87
N ARG A 243 4.82 25.92 -4.16
CA ARG A 243 4.72 27.32 -4.56
C ARG A 243 3.35 27.92 -4.26
N LYS A 244 2.27 27.16 -4.46
CA LYS A 244 0.90 27.66 -4.41
C LYS A 244 0.32 27.67 -3.00
N HIS A 245 0.75 26.75 -2.13
CA HIS A 245 0.12 26.52 -0.83
C HIS A 245 1.06 26.81 0.34
N PRO A 246 0.65 27.64 1.31
CA PRO A 246 1.49 27.97 2.47
C PRO A 246 1.65 26.79 3.44
N TYR A 247 0.79 25.77 3.34
CA TYR A 247 0.74 24.64 4.27
C TYR A 247 2.01 23.78 4.25
N TRP A 248 2.71 23.73 3.11
CA TRP A 248 3.99 23.02 3.01
C TRP A 248 5.01 23.56 4.03
N ASN A 249 5.08 24.88 4.18
CA ASN A 249 6.11 25.54 4.98
C ASN A 249 5.97 25.29 6.49
N ARG A 250 4.79 24.85 6.97
CA ARG A 250 4.53 24.65 8.40
C ARG A 250 5.33 23.48 9.01
N THR A 251 5.70 22.52 8.18
CA THR A 251 6.51 21.34 8.55
C THR A 251 7.65 21.08 7.56
N ASN A 252 7.80 21.92 6.53
CA ASN A 252 8.62 21.65 5.36
C ASN A 252 8.31 20.27 4.75
N GLY A 253 7.02 19.96 4.60
CA GLY A 253 6.51 18.73 3.99
C GLY A 253 6.41 17.50 4.92
N ALA A 254 6.71 17.61 6.21
CA ALA A 254 6.76 16.45 7.12
C ALA A 254 5.37 15.88 7.50
N ASP A 255 4.30 16.64 7.27
CA ASP A 255 2.91 16.18 7.40
C ASP A 255 2.22 16.00 6.05
N HIS A 256 3.01 15.96 4.97
CA HIS A 256 2.57 15.60 3.63
C HIS A 256 2.89 14.15 3.37
N PHE A 257 2.03 13.48 2.61
CA PHE A 257 2.28 12.10 2.19
C PHE A 257 1.90 11.84 0.74
N ILE A 258 2.58 10.85 0.18
CA ILE A 258 2.27 10.22 -1.11
C ILE A 258 2.13 8.72 -0.85
N ALA A 259 1.10 8.10 -1.44
CA ALA A 259 0.92 6.66 -1.38
C ALA A 259 1.24 6.04 -2.74
N SER A 260 2.05 4.98 -2.75
CA SER A 260 2.16 4.16 -3.94
C SER A 260 2.66 2.73 -3.71
N CYS A 261 2.13 1.80 -4.51
CA CYS A 261 2.56 0.42 -4.56
C CYS A 261 3.40 0.04 -5.77
N HIS A 262 3.57 0.95 -6.72
CA HIS A 262 4.41 0.72 -7.88
C HIS A 262 5.91 0.69 -7.49
N ASP A 263 6.71 -0.12 -8.20
CA ASP A 263 8.16 -0.29 -7.99
C ASP A 263 8.99 1.00 -8.18
N TRP A 264 8.42 2.05 -8.76
CA TRP A 264 9.14 3.30 -9.04
C TRP A 264 9.06 4.32 -7.91
N ALA A 265 8.06 4.20 -7.04
CA ALA A 265 7.81 5.17 -5.98
C ALA A 265 8.99 5.33 -5.00
N PRO A 266 9.72 4.27 -4.59
CA PRO A 266 10.91 4.42 -3.75
C PRO A 266 12.00 5.28 -4.40
N GLU A 267 12.10 5.28 -5.73
CA GLU A 267 13.20 5.93 -6.44
C GLU A 267 13.08 7.45 -6.54
N ILE A 268 11.89 7.99 -6.26
CA ILE A 268 11.65 9.43 -6.38
C ILE A 268 12.60 10.26 -5.50
N SER A 269 13.09 9.68 -4.40
CA SER A 269 14.05 10.32 -3.50
C SER A 269 15.53 10.16 -3.91
N ARG A 270 15.86 9.31 -4.90
CA ARG A 270 17.27 9.00 -5.24
C ARG A 270 17.97 10.15 -5.96
N LYS A 271 17.27 10.90 -6.82
CA LYS A 271 17.85 12.01 -7.59
C LYS A 271 17.88 13.30 -6.76
N LYS A 272 18.90 14.15 -6.97
CA LYS A 272 19.14 15.38 -6.18
C LYS A 272 17.89 16.22 -5.88
N LEU A 273 17.07 16.51 -6.90
CA LEU A 273 15.88 17.34 -6.75
C LEU A 273 14.76 16.62 -5.96
N GLY A 274 14.52 15.35 -6.26
CA GLY A 274 13.58 14.51 -5.52
C GLY A 274 14.04 14.29 -4.07
N LYS A 275 15.33 14.04 -3.83
CA LYS A 275 15.92 13.94 -2.50
C LYS A 275 15.61 15.16 -1.62
N LYS A 276 15.64 16.36 -2.20
CA LYS A 276 15.34 17.60 -1.47
C LYS A 276 13.85 17.70 -1.11
N LEU A 277 12.96 17.49 -2.09
CA LEU A 277 11.52 17.64 -1.90
C LEU A 277 10.91 16.53 -1.03
N PHE A 278 11.33 15.28 -1.24
CA PHE A 278 10.83 14.09 -0.54
C PHE A 278 11.60 13.76 0.74
N LYS A 279 12.51 14.66 1.17
CA LYS A 279 13.29 14.48 2.39
C LYS A 279 12.38 14.19 3.59
N ASN A 280 11.38 15.05 3.78
CA ASN A 280 10.52 15.03 4.96
C ASN A 280 9.15 14.38 4.71
N ILE A 281 8.69 14.29 3.46
CA ILE A 281 7.42 13.65 3.10
C ILE A 281 7.37 12.23 3.66
N ILE A 282 6.21 11.87 4.20
CA ILE A 282 5.85 10.51 4.58
C ILE A 282 5.59 9.73 3.30
N ARG A 283 6.46 8.80 2.92
CA ARG A 283 6.20 7.90 1.79
C ARG A 283 5.42 6.69 2.30
N VAL A 284 4.26 6.44 1.73
CA VAL A 284 3.38 5.32 2.08
C VAL A 284 3.53 4.28 0.97
N LEU A 285 4.34 3.24 1.20
CA LEU A 285 4.87 2.38 0.13
C LEU A 285 4.55 0.91 0.36
N CYS A 286 4.15 0.20 -0.71
CA CYS A 286 4.18 -1.27 -0.68
C CYS A 286 5.64 -1.78 -0.64
N ASN A 287 6.51 -1.16 -1.43
CA ASN A 287 7.92 -1.55 -1.60
C ASN A 287 8.80 -0.91 -0.52
N ALA A 288 8.60 -1.36 0.72
CA ALA A 288 9.27 -0.85 1.90
C ALA A 288 10.61 -1.56 2.17
N ASN A 289 11.61 -1.30 1.33
CA ASN A 289 12.94 -1.90 1.44
C ASN A 289 13.92 -0.96 2.17
N ASN A 290 14.36 -1.34 3.37
CA ASN A 290 15.25 -0.49 4.18
C ASN A 290 16.70 -0.39 3.65
N SER A 291 17.08 -1.24 2.69
CA SER A 291 18.32 -1.09 1.93
C SER A 291 18.21 -0.04 0.80
N GLU A 292 17.00 0.43 0.49
CA GLU A 292 16.69 1.35 -0.61
C GLU A 292 16.11 2.69 -0.12
N GLU A 293 16.75 3.29 0.88
CA GLU A 293 16.38 4.58 1.49
C GLU A 293 15.05 4.58 2.26
N PHE A 294 14.29 3.48 2.34
CA PHE A 294 13.08 3.42 3.17
C PHE A 294 13.44 3.61 4.65
N ASN A 295 12.81 4.57 5.32
CA ASN A 295 13.07 4.87 6.72
C ASN A 295 11.81 4.56 7.55
N PRO A 296 11.77 3.48 8.34
CA PRO A 296 10.58 3.11 9.11
C PRO A 296 10.15 4.16 10.15
N SER A 297 11.05 5.04 10.61
CA SER A 297 10.69 6.13 11.52
C SER A 297 9.94 7.29 10.85
N LYS A 298 9.97 7.37 9.51
CA LYS A 298 9.39 8.47 8.72
C LYS A 298 8.39 7.98 7.65
N ASP A 299 8.68 6.88 6.98
CA ASP A 299 7.87 6.29 5.94
C ASP A 299 6.93 5.22 6.53
N VAL A 300 5.93 4.81 5.75
CA VAL A 300 4.91 3.83 6.11
C VAL A 300 4.97 2.66 5.15
N SER A 301 5.06 1.44 5.68
CA SER A 301 4.93 0.20 4.91
C SER A 301 3.46 -0.21 4.87
N ILE A 302 2.93 -0.45 3.66
CA ILE A 302 1.56 -0.91 3.44
C ILE A 302 1.54 -2.26 2.72
N PRO A 303 0.50 -3.09 2.94
CA PRO A 303 0.44 -4.39 2.28
C PRO A 303 0.10 -4.24 0.80
N GLU A 304 0.79 -4.99 -0.05
CA GLU A 304 0.33 -5.26 -1.41
C GLU A 304 -0.86 -6.22 -1.34
N ILE A 305 -1.97 -5.85 -1.98
CA ILE A 305 -3.20 -6.66 -2.00
C ILE A 305 -3.63 -6.81 -3.44
N LYS A 306 -3.82 -8.05 -3.89
CA LYS A 306 -4.44 -8.31 -5.18
C LYS A 306 -5.94 -8.04 -5.09
N VAL A 307 -6.35 -6.82 -5.40
CA VAL A 307 -7.76 -6.42 -5.31
C VAL A 307 -8.54 -7.03 -6.48
N PRO A 308 -9.64 -7.77 -6.23
CA PRO A 308 -10.39 -8.44 -7.29
C PRO A 308 -11.12 -7.46 -8.21
N TYR A 309 -11.37 -7.89 -9.45
CA TYR A 309 -12.05 -7.08 -10.46
C TYR A 309 -13.54 -6.83 -10.17
N HIS A 310 -14.16 -7.71 -9.38
CA HIS A 310 -15.56 -7.61 -8.97
C HIS A 310 -15.65 -7.42 -7.45
N LEU A 311 -16.34 -6.35 -7.01
CA LEU A 311 -16.52 -6.02 -5.59
C LEU A 311 -17.25 -7.13 -4.81
N SER A 312 -18.07 -7.96 -5.47
CA SER A 312 -18.68 -9.15 -4.88
C SER A 312 -17.67 -10.22 -4.43
N GLN A 313 -16.40 -10.08 -4.82
CA GLN A 313 -15.29 -10.93 -4.38
C GLN A 313 -14.47 -10.28 -3.25
N LEU A 314 -14.76 -9.03 -2.88
CA LEU A 314 -14.23 -8.38 -1.67
C LEU A 314 -14.93 -8.86 -0.40
N HIS A 315 -16.01 -9.64 -0.53
CA HIS A 315 -16.62 -10.27 0.63
C HIS A 315 -15.51 -10.97 1.42
N PRO A 316 -15.48 -10.79 2.76
CA PRO A 316 -14.58 -11.56 3.59
C PRO A 316 -14.77 -12.99 3.12
N ILE A 317 -13.67 -13.67 2.80
CA ILE A 317 -13.70 -15.12 2.58
C ILE A 317 -14.54 -15.60 3.74
N ASN A 318 -15.78 -16.03 3.44
CA ASN A 318 -16.69 -16.41 4.49
C ASN A 318 -15.87 -17.32 5.37
N ASN A 319 -16.04 -17.16 6.68
CA ASN A 319 -15.52 -18.07 7.68
C ASN A 319 -16.09 -19.48 7.46
N HIS A 320 -15.98 -20.08 6.27
CA HIS A 320 -15.31 -21.35 6.12
C HIS A 320 -13.96 -21.25 6.84
N HIS A 321 -14.03 -21.20 8.17
CA HIS A 321 -13.62 -22.32 8.98
C HIS A 321 -13.62 -23.58 8.09
N HIS A 322 -12.56 -23.77 7.30
CA HIS A 322 -12.06 -25.10 7.04
C HIS A 322 -11.64 -25.58 8.42
N GLY A 323 -12.66 -25.98 9.21
CA GLY A 323 -12.62 -25.99 10.65
C GLY A 323 -11.61 -27.03 11.06
N HIS A 324 -10.45 -26.63 11.57
CA HIS A 324 -9.36 -27.55 11.90
C HIS A 324 -9.12 -28.67 10.86
N ASN A 325 -9.51 -28.46 9.59
CA ASN A 325 -9.42 -29.49 8.57
C ASN A 325 -7.94 -29.69 8.33
N HIS A 326 -7.47 -30.91 8.63
CA HIS A 326 -6.08 -31.32 8.67
C HIS A 326 -5.26 -30.59 7.59
N LYS A 327 -4.39 -29.68 8.01
CA LYS A 327 -3.41 -29.04 7.13
C LYS A 327 -2.47 -30.15 6.65
N THR A 328 -2.63 -30.62 5.42
CA THR A 328 -1.92 -31.77 4.87
C THR A 328 -0.62 -31.37 4.16
N ILE A 329 -0.48 -30.11 3.79
CA ILE A 329 0.68 -29.57 3.07
C ILE A 329 1.57 -28.83 4.07
N LEU A 330 2.86 -29.18 4.15
CA LEU A 330 3.79 -28.50 5.04
C LEU A 330 4.00 -27.06 4.59
N ALA A 331 4.38 -26.86 3.33
CA ALA A 331 4.61 -25.53 2.77
C ALA A 331 4.11 -25.42 1.34
N PHE A 332 3.55 -24.26 0.99
CA PHE A 332 3.05 -24.00 -0.35
C PHE A 332 3.51 -22.67 -0.93
N PHE A 333 3.81 -22.69 -2.23
CA PHE A 333 4.00 -21.51 -3.07
C PHE A 333 3.51 -21.81 -4.50
N ALA A 334 2.81 -20.85 -5.11
CA ALA A 334 2.64 -20.80 -6.55
C ALA A 334 2.90 -19.39 -7.07
N GLY A 335 3.73 -19.24 -8.10
CA GLY A 335 4.03 -17.95 -8.73
C GLY A 335 5.20 -17.98 -9.71
N GLY A 336 5.15 -17.12 -10.73
CA GLY A 336 6.19 -17.02 -11.75
C GLY A 336 7.57 -16.62 -11.23
N SER A 337 8.62 -16.92 -12.00
CA SER A 337 10.03 -16.59 -11.71
C SER A 337 10.37 -15.10 -11.80
N HIS A 338 9.82 -14.31 -10.88
CA HIS A 338 10.02 -12.86 -10.77
C HIS A 338 11.10 -12.54 -9.74
N GLY A 339 12.19 -11.88 -10.15
CA GLY A 339 13.29 -11.53 -9.25
C GLY A 339 14.17 -12.71 -8.81
N SER A 340 15.27 -12.38 -8.13
CA SER A 340 16.34 -13.35 -7.82
C SER A 340 15.91 -14.39 -6.77
N ILE A 341 15.12 -14.00 -5.78
CA ILE A 341 14.67 -14.87 -4.69
C ILE A 341 13.69 -15.94 -5.20
N ARG A 342 12.67 -15.57 -5.98
CA ARG A 342 11.75 -16.55 -6.58
C ARG A 342 12.45 -17.48 -7.56
N LYS A 343 13.42 -16.96 -8.33
CA LYS A 343 14.24 -17.82 -9.19
C LYS A 343 14.97 -18.88 -8.37
N LYS A 344 15.67 -18.50 -7.29
CA LYS A 344 16.33 -19.45 -6.39
C LYS A 344 15.33 -20.46 -5.78
N LEU A 345 14.15 -20.00 -5.35
CA LEU A 345 13.11 -20.87 -4.80
C LEU A 345 12.62 -21.90 -5.81
N LEU A 346 12.30 -21.47 -7.04
CA LEU A 346 11.83 -22.35 -8.11
C LEU A 346 12.92 -23.31 -8.56
N ASP A 347 14.15 -22.81 -8.75
CA ASP A 347 15.32 -23.63 -9.11
C ASP A 347 15.52 -24.76 -8.10
N HIS A 348 15.32 -24.50 -6.80
CA HIS A 348 15.52 -25.49 -5.75
C HIS A 348 14.32 -26.41 -5.51
N TRP A 349 13.09 -25.89 -5.43
CA TRP A 349 11.93 -26.62 -4.90
C TRP A 349 10.84 -26.95 -5.93
N LYS A 350 10.83 -26.33 -7.11
CA LYS A 350 9.72 -26.48 -8.08
C LYS A 350 9.47 -27.95 -8.39
N ASP A 351 8.27 -28.43 -8.05
CA ASP A 351 7.79 -29.79 -8.31
C ASP A 351 8.72 -30.93 -7.80
N LYS A 352 9.55 -30.66 -6.77
CA LYS A 352 10.59 -31.59 -6.28
C LYS A 352 10.29 -32.27 -4.95
N ASP A 353 9.29 -31.80 -4.20
CA ASP A 353 8.96 -32.35 -2.87
C ASP A 353 7.43 -32.43 -2.67
N LYS A 354 6.98 -33.48 -1.99
CA LYS A 354 5.54 -33.71 -1.74
C LYS A 354 4.97 -32.86 -0.61
N GLU A 355 5.82 -32.49 0.37
CA GLU A 355 5.44 -31.71 1.54
C GLU A 355 5.67 -30.21 1.32
N VAL A 356 6.76 -29.85 0.63
CA VAL A 356 7.08 -28.48 0.21
C VAL A 356 6.68 -28.30 -1.26
N GLN A 357 5.43 -27.91 -1.47
CA GLN A 357 4.83 -27.79 -2.79
C GLN A 357 5.10 -26.39 -3.37
N VAL A 358 5.97 -26.34 -4.37
CA VAL A 358 6.36 -25.11 -5.05
C VAL A 358 6.04 -25.26 -6.53
N HIS A 359 5.24 -24.34 -7.06
CA HIS A 359 4.83 -24.33 -8.46
C HIS A 359 5.10 -22.98 -9.11
N GLU A 360 5.43 -22.97 -10.40
CA GLU A 360 5.50 -21.74 -11.16
C GLU A 360 4.10 -21.30 -11.61
N TYR A 361 3.36 -22.25 -12.19
CA TYR A 361 1.96 -22.14 -12.56
C TYR A 361 1.22 -23.37 -12.05
N LEU A 362 0.03 -23.17 -11.51
CA LEU A 362 -0.82 -24.30 -11.11
C LEU A 362 -1.46 -24.94 -12.34
N PRO A 363 -1.72 -26.27 -12.32
CA PRO A 363 -2.51 -26.94 -13.34
C PRO A 363 -3.89 -26.28 -13.50
N ARG A 364 -4.44 -26.33 -14.72
CA ARG A 364 -5.80 -25.83 -14.98
C ARG A 364 -6.80 -26.54 -14.06
N GLY A 365 -7.65 -25.76 -13.40
CA GLY A 365 -8.68 -26.27 -12.48
C GLY A 365 -8.20 -26.45 -11.02
N ALA A 366 -6.91 -26.26 -10.72
CA ALA A 366 -6.44 -26.25 -9.35
C ALA A 366 -6.94 -25.00 -8.60
N ASP A 367 -7.45 -25.19 -7.39
CA ASP A 367 -7.88 -24.11 -6.52
C ASP A 367 -6.72 -23.59 -5.66
N TYR A 368 -6.15 -22.47 -6.09
CA TYR A 368 -5.08 -21.77 -5.38
C TYR A 368 -5.44 -21.46 -3.92
N LYS A 369 -6.67 -21.00 -3.64
CA LYS A 369 -7.10 -20.62 -2.29
C LYS A 369 -7.25 -21.85 -1.42
N ALA A 370 -7.79 -22.94 -1.97
CA ALA A 370 -7.89 -24.21 -1.25
C ALA A 370 -6.51 -24.78 -0.89
N LEU A 371 -5.53 -24.71 -1.80
CA LEU A 371 -4.16 -25.18 -1.54
C LEU A 371 -3.48 -24.36 -0.43
N MET A 372 -3.62 -23.02 -0.44
CA MET A 372 -3.18 -22.20 0.69
C MET A 372 -3.92 -22.55 1.99
N GLY A 373 -5.23 -22.77 1.90
CA GLY A 373 -6.08 -23.19 3.02
C GLY A 373 -5.73 -24.56 3.60
N GLN A 374 -5.13 -25.46 2.81
CA GLN A 374 -4.65 -26.78 3.24
C GLN A 374 -3.19 -26.75 3.74
N SER A 375 -2.49 -25.62 3.58
CA SER A 375 -1.08 -25.49 3.93
C SER A 375 -0.87 -24.98 5.35
N MET A 376 0.10 -25.57 6.04
CA MET A 376 0.57 -25.08 7.35
C MET A 376 1.29 -23.74 7.17
N PHE A 377 2.26 -23.72 6.25
CA PHE A 377 3.09 -22.57 5.96
C PHE A 377 2.91 -22.11 4.51
N CYS A 378 2.85 -20.81 4.29
CA CYS A 378 2.75 -20.24 2.95
C CYS A 378 3.99 -19.40 2.69
N LEU A 379 4.78 -19.80 1.69
CA LEU A 379 6.01 -19.09 1.37
C LEU A 379 5.66 -17.77 0.67
N CYS A 380 6.24 -16.68 1.18
CA CYS A 380 6.06 -15.32 0.69
C CYS A 380 7.41 -14.78 0.18
N PRO A 381 7.95 -15.31 -0.93
CA PRO A 381 9.20 -14.83 -1.48
C PRO A 381 9.06 -13.49 -2.21
N SER A 382 10.00 -12.58 -1.95
CA SER A 382 10.09 -11.32 -2.69
C SER A 382 10.32 -11.57 -4.18
N GLY A 383 9.71 -10.69 -4.98
CA GLY A 383 9.81 -10.69 -6.43
C GLY A 383 10.98 -9.83 -6.91
N TYR A 384 10.71 -9.00 -7.93
CA TYR A 384 11.57 -7.85 -8.23
C TYR A 384 11.60 -6.87 -7.05
N GLU A 385 10.45 -6.70 -6.41
CA GLU A 385 10.28 -5.91 -5.21
C GLU A 385 10.13 -6.79 -3.96
N VAL A 386 10.33 -6.16 -2.80
CA VAL A 386 10.19 -6.81 -1.49
C VAL A 386 8.75 -7.23 -1.19
N ALA A 387 7.75 -6.49 -1.69
CA ALA A 387 6.33 -6.73 -1.45
C ALA A 387 5.80 -7.98 -2.17
N SER A 388 4.74 -8.58 -1.60
CA SER A 388 3.99 -9.65 -2.26
C SER A 388 2.55 -9.73 -1.77
N PRO A 389 1.54 -9.92 -2.66
CA PRO A 389 0.16 -10.15 -2.24
C PRO A 389 0.01 -11.43 -1.41
N ARG A 390 0.96 -12.36 -1.54
CA ARG A 390 0.98 -13.65 -0.84
C ARG A 390 0.97 -13.51 0.67
N ILE A 391 1.51 -12.41 1.20
CA ILE A 391 1.47 -12.14 2.64
C ILE A 391 0.01 -12.00 3.08
N VAL A 392 -0.76 -11.16 2.41
CA VAL A 392 -2.19 -10.97 2.73
C VAL A 392 -3.02 -12.20 2.39
N GLU A 393 -2.75 -12.85 1.26
CA GLU A 393 -3.44 -14.08 0.86
C GLU A 393 -3.22 -15.21 1.89
N SER A 394 -2.00 -15.36 2.43
CA SER A 394 -1.70 -16.37 3.46
C SER A 394 -2.41 -16.11 4.78
N ILE A 395 -2.43 -14.84 5.22
CA ILE A 395 -3.15 -14.43 6.44
C ILE A 395 -4.65 -14.71 6.27
N ASN A 396 -5.21 -14.35 5.10
CA ASN A 396 -6.61 -14.59 4.80
C ASN A 396 -6.97 -16.08 4.69
N ALA A 397 -6.03 -16.93 4.30
CA ALA A 397 -6.19 -18.39 4.25
C ALA A 397 -5.94 -19.09 5.61
N GLY A 398 -5.61 -18.34 6.67
CA GLY A 398 -5.23 -18.93 7.97
C GLY A 398 -3.97 -19.81 7.87
N CYS A 399 -3.08 -19.48 6.93
CA CYS A 399 -1.81 -20.13 6.67
C CYS A 399 -0.68 -19.29 7.28
N VAL A 400 0.29 -19.89 7.98
CA VAL A 400 1.36 -19.11 8.62
C VAL A 400 2.29 -18.55 7.55
N PRO A 401 2.41 -17.21 7.39
CA PRO A 401 3.31 -16.62 6.40
C PRO A 401 4.77 -16.94 6.74
N VAL A 402 5.51 -17.40 5.73
CA VAL A 402 6.97 -17.55 5.77
C VAL A 402 7.57 -16.49 4.85
N ILE A 403 8.08 -15.43 5.45
CA ILE A 403 8.70 -14.32 4.74
C ILE A 403 10.07 -14.76 4.23
N VAL A 404 10.21 -14.85 2.90
CA VAL A 404 11.48 -15.16 2.24
C VAL A 404 11.94 -13.89 1.53
N SER A 405 12.53 -12.99 2.29
CA SER A 405 12.86 -11.64 1.84
C SER A 405 14.01 -11.09 2.65
N ASP A 406 14.87 -10.32 2.01
CA ASP A 406 15.92 -9.57 2.68
C ASP A 406 15.46 -8.10 2.77
N TYR A 407 15.66 -7.45 3.92
CA TYR A 407 15.44 -6.01 4.13
C TYR A 407 13.99 -5.48 4.04
N TYR A 408 12.99 -6.36 3.92
CA TYR A 408 11.58 -5.93 3.87
C TYR A 408 11.08 -5.46 5.24
N GLU A 409 10.64 -4.20 5.32
CA GLU A 409 9.89 -3.70 6.44
C GLU A 409 8.41 -4.10 6.29
N LEU A 410 7.97 -5.04 7.12
CA LEU A 410 6.63 -5.61 7.00
C LEU A 410 5.53 -4.57 7.36
N PRO A 411 4.35 -4.63 6.72
CA PRO A 411 3.27 -3.70 7.01
C PRO A 411 2.84 -3.72 8.47
N PHE A 412 2.49 -2.54 8.99
CA PHE A 412 1.98 -2.36 10.36
C PHE A 412 2.94 -2.81 11.48
N SER A 413 4.24 -2.90 11.21
CA SER A 413 5.26 -3.32 12.19
C SER A 413 5.38 -2.38 13.39
N ASP A 414 4.82 -1.16 13.33
CA ASP A 414 4.72 -0.25 14.48
C ASP A 414 3.81 -0.80 15.58
N VAL A 415 2.81 -1.59 15.22
CA VAL A 415 1.79 -2.10 16.15
C VAL A 415 1.74 -3.62 16.22
N LEU A 416 2.02 -4.32 15.11
CA LEU A 416 2.05 -5.78 15.05
C LEU A 416 3.47 -6.33 15.27
N ASP A 417 3.57 -7.36 16.11
CA ASP A 417 4.78 -8.15 16.26
C ASP A 417 4.71 -9.39 15.37
N TRP A 418 5.22 -9.25 14.14
CA TRP A 418 5.25 -10.30 13.12
C TRP A 418 5.90 -11.61 13.63
N SER A 419 6.89 -11.53 14.53
CA SER A 419 7.55 -12.72 15.10
C SER A 419 6.59 -13.67 15.85
N LYS A 420 5.39 -13.18 16.19
CA LYS A 420 4.38 -13.93 16.91
C LYS A 420 3.50 -14.78 16.01
N PHE A 421 3.42 -14.48 14.72
CA PHE A 421 2.49 -15.11 13.77
C PHE A 421 3.08 -15.38 12.38
N SER A 422 4.34 -15.06 12.13
CA SER A 422 5.07 -15.42 10.91
C SER A 422 6.40 -16.09 11.21
N LEU A 423 7.02 -16.63 10.18
CA LEU A 423 8.43 -17.03 10.18
C LEU A 423 9.20 -16.20 9.16
N HIS A 424 10.49 -15.98 9.42
CA HIS A 424 11.41 -15.37 8.46
C HIS A 424 12.47 -16.41 8.08
N VAL A 425 12.70 -16.55 6.78
CA VAL A 425 13.76 -17.39 6.22
C VAL A 425 14.61 -16.49 5.32
N PRO A 426 15.88 -16.24 5.67
CA PRO A 426 16.80 -15.49 4.82
C PRO A 426 16.94 -16.10 3.43
N SER A 427 17.17 -15.28 2.39
CA SER A 427 17.18 -15.77 1.01
C SER A 427 18.29 -16.77 0.70
N GLU A 428 19.38 -16.76 1.47
CA GLU A 428 20.47 -17.73 1.40
C GLU A 428 20.08 -19.11 1.94
N LYS A 429 19.05 -19.19 2.80
CA LYS A 429 18.59 -20.44 3.44
C LYS A 429 17.41 -21.10 2.73
N ILE A 430 17.14 -20.73 1.48
CA ILE A 430 16.05 -21.32 0.68
C ILE A 430 16.15 -22.85 0.62
N ALA A 431 17.35 -23.41 0.49
CA ALA A 431 17.56 -24.86 0.46
C ALA A 431 17.19 -25.56 1.79
N GLU A 432 17.20 -24.84 2.91
CA GLU A 432 16.94 -25.37 4.24
C GLU A 432 15.46 -25.25 4.66
N ILE A 433 14.59 -24.68 3.81
CA ILE A 433 13.18 -24.39 4.15
C ILE A 433 12.49 -25.58 4.80
N LYS A 434 12.59 -26.78 4.22
CA LYS A 434 11.96 -27.98 4.78
C LYS A 434 12.44 -28.29 6.20
N ASN A 435 13.74 -28.20 6.46
CA ASN A 435 14.33 -28.47 7.77
C ASN A 435 13.90 -27.40 8.79
N ILE A 436 13.92 -26.13 8.40
CA ILE A 436 13.48 -25.02 9.25
C ILE A 436 12.02 -25.20 9.66
N LEU A 437 11.14 -25.52 8.70
CA LEU A 437 9.71 -25.67 8.95
C LEU A 437 9.39 -26.92 9.76
N LYS A 438 10.05 -28.06 9.52
CA LYS A 438 9.92 -29.27 10.34
C LYS A 438 10.46 -29.08 11.77
N GLY A 439 11.42 -28.18 11.97
CA GLY A 439 11.92 -27.79 13.29
C GLY A 439 10.89 -27.02 14.15
N VAL A 440 9.78 -26.55 13.57
CA VAL A 440 8.72 -25.88 14.31
C VAL A 440 7.78 -26.92 14.93
N SER A 441 7.83 -27.04 16.26
CA SER A 441 6.89 -27.90 16.98
C SER A 441 5.42 -27.55 16.67
N TYR A 442 4.56 -28.56 16.64
CA TYR A 442 3.13 -28.37 16.41
C TYR A 442 2.49 -27.36 17.39
N LYS A 443 2.92 -27.37 18.66
CA LYS A 443 2.48 -26.38 19.68
C LYS A 443 2.83 -24.95 19.28
N LYS A 444 4.04 -24.72 18.75
CA LYS A 444 4.47 -23.41 18.25
C LYS A 444 3.68 -23.02 17.01
N TYR A 445 3.53 -23.93 16.05
CA TYR A 445 2.71 -23.74 14.85
C TYR A 445 1.26 -23.36 15.18
N SER A 446 0.57 -24.14 16.01
CA SER A 446 -0.83 -23.90 16.40
C SER A 446 -1.01 -22.53 17.09
N LYS A 447 -0.01 -22.09 17.87
CA LYS A 447 -0.01 -20.75 18.46
C LYS A 447 0.16 -19.65 17.39
N MET A 448 1.05 -19.82 16.41
CA MET A 448 1.21 -18.88 15.31
C MET A 448 -0.06 -18.81 14.45
N GLN A 449 -0.64 -19.95 14.10
CA GLN A 449 -1.87 -20.02 13.29
C GLN A 449 -3.05 -19.30 13.95
N ARG A 450 -3.29 -19.50 15.25
CA ARG A 450 -4.34 -18.76 15.98
C ARG A 450 -4.10 -17.25 15.94
N ARG A 451 -2.84 -16.82 15.98
CA ARG A 451 -2.48 -15.41 15.90
C ARG A 451 -2.60 -14.84 14.48
N VAL A 452 -2.38 -15.65 13.44
CA VAL A 452 -2.71 -15.28 12.05
C VAL A 452 -4.20 -14.95 11.94
N LEU A 453 -5.06 -15.83 12.46
CA LEU A 453 -6.51 -15.58 12.48
C LEU A 453 -6.88 -14.34 13.29
N GLN A 454 -6.15 -14.07 14.38
CA GLN A 454 -6.35 -12.87 15.19
C GLN A 454 -6.04 -11.58 14.42
N VAL A 455 -4.94 -11.53 13.67
CA VAL A 455 -4.55 -10.32 12.93
C VAL A 455 -5.26 -10.17 11.59
N GLN A 456 -6.00 -11.19 11.13
CA GLN A 456 -6.66 -11.23 9.82
C GLN A 456 -7.52 -9.98 9.56
N THR A 457 -8.23 -9.48 10.57
CA THR A 457 -9.07 -8.27 10.46
C THR A 457 -8.29 -7.05 9.96
N HIS A 458 -7.01 -6.92 10.34
CA HIS A 458 -6.14 -5.80 9.95
C HIS A 458 -5.68 -5.84 8.49
N PHE A 459 -5.93 -6.95 7.79
CA PHE A 459 -5.59 -7.14 6.38
C PHE A 459 -6.84 -7.30 5.49
N GLN A 460 -8.03 -7.07 6.05
CA GLN A 460 -9.28 -7.05 5.31
C GLN A 460 -9.54 -5.67 4.71
N LEU A 461 -9.95 -5.63 3.44
CA LEU A 461 -10.38 -4.43 2.76
C LEU A 461 -11.91 -4.32 2.82
N ASN A 462 -12.45 -3.31 3.50
CA ASN A 462 -13.88 -3.02 3.52
C ASN A 462 -14.25 -1.76 2.73
N ARG A 463 -15.49 -1.71 2.26
CA ARG A 463 -16.11 -0.57 1.57
C ARG A 463 -17.52 -0.34 2.13
N PRO A 464 -17.78 0.76 2.86
CA PRO A 464 -16.80 1.74 3.37
C PRO A 464 -15.79 1.11 4.34
N ALA A 465 -14.68 1.82 4.61
CA ALA A 465 -13.69 1.33 5.57
C ALA A 465 -14.31 1.13 6.97
N LYS A 466 -13.81 0.13 7.70
CA LYS A 466 -14.28 -0.23 9.04
C LYS A 466 -13.15 -0.07 10.07
N PRO A 467 -13.48 0.24 11.34
CA PRO A 467 -12.49 0.26 12.42
C PRO A 467 -11.57 -0.97 12.39
N PHE A 468 -10.26 -0.70 12.47
CA PHE A 468 -9.18 -1.68 12.48
C PHE A 468 -8.96 -2.49 11.18
N ASP A 469 -9.68 -2.19 10.10
CA ASP A 469 -9.41 -2.79 8.80
C ASP A 469 -8.12 -2.26 8.15
N VAL A 470 -7.76 -2.78 6.98
CA VAL A 470 -6.50 -2.41 6.32
C VAL A 470 -6.36 -0.91 6.07
N LEU A 471 -7.44 -0.21 5.73
CA LEU A 471 -7.38 1.23 5.45
C LEU A 471 -7.25 2.04 6.74
N HIS A 472 -7.96 1.66 7.80
CA HIS A 472 -7.74 2.25 9.12
C HIS A 472 -6.31 2.00 9.61
N MET A 473 -5.73 0.84 9.34
CA MET A 473 -4.35 0.52 9.72
C MET A 473 -3.31 1.33 8.94
N ILE A 474 -3.57 1.58 7.65
CA ILE A 474 -2.73 2.47 6.81
C ILE A 474 -2.82 3.92 7.34
N LEU A 475 -4.02 4.43 7.56
CA LEU A 475 -4.25 5.77 8.13
C LEU A 475 -3.64 5.90 9.53
N HIS A 476 -3.72 4.84 10.34
CA HIS A 476 -3.10 4.81 11.66
C HIS A 476 -1.58 4.88 11.58
N SER A 477 -0.98 4.20 10.61
CA SER A 477 0.47 4.28 10.39
C SER A 477 0.90 5.69 10.00
N ILE A 478 0.12 6.40 9.16
CA ILE A 478 0.34 7.83 8.82
C ILE A 478 0.15 8.71 10.06
N TRP A 479 -0.90 8.47 10.84
CA TRP A 479 -1.18 9.18 12.09
C TRP A 479 -0.03 9.09 13.08
N LEU A 480 0.61 7.93 13.23
CA LEU A 480 1.79 7.76 14.08
C LEU A 480 2.96 8.65 13.62
N ARG A 481 3.21 8.78 12.31
CA ARG A 481 4.25 9.68 11.78
C ARG A 481 3.88 11.12 12.08
N ARG A 482 2.59 11.48 11.96
CA ARG A 482 2.12 12.82 12.29
C ARG A 482 2.28 13.14 13.78
N LEU A 483 2.00 12.19 14.68
CA LEU A 483 2.22 12.34 16.12
C LEU A 483 3.69 12.57 16.49
N ASN A 484 4.64 12.09 15.69
CA ASN A 484 6.08 12.25 15.98
C ASN A 484 6.63 13.64 15.66
N ILE A 485 5.85 14.51 15.00
CA ILE A 485 6.28 15.86 14.60
C ILE A 485 5.55 16.91 15.43
N ARG A 486 6.31 17.83 16.05
CA ARG A 486 5.75 19.05 16.67
C ARG A 486 5.69 20.16 15.64
N LEU A 487 4.60 20.91 15.61
CA LEU A 487 4.55 22.16 14.87
C LEU A 487 5.41 23.20 15.62
N ALA A 488 6.32 23.86 14.90
CA ALA A 488 7.03 25.00 15.45
C ALA A 488 6.03 26.18 15.53
N ASN A 489 5.98 26.83 16.70
CA ASN A 489 5.18 28.04 16.91
C ASN A 489 5.81 29.27 16.24
#